data_AF-V2T7V6-F1
#
_entry.id   AF-V2T7V6-F1
#
_cell.length_a   1.000
_cell.length_b   1.000
_cell.length_c   1.000
_cell.angle_alpha   90.00
_cell.angle_beta   90.00
_cell.angle_gamma   90.00
#
_symmetry.space_group_name_H-M   'P 1'
#
loop_
_entity.id
_entity.type
_entity.pdbx_description
1 polymer ?
#
loop_
_entity_poly.entity_id
_entity_poly.type
_entity_poly.pdbx_seq_one_letter_code
_entity_poly.pdbx_strand_id
1 'polypeptide(L)'
;MNLLEKAELIQEIRQNLLKIEQPSALIEKAKATYHLKEIIQRCSQPNILAEKATISFTQERETILTIVQTSEYKQSYCGAFDNKHNLLSQLNKCDSPRWAILYQTNQTFWQIWITLGPHRSTIYSDWYRQLKDAYTWLIEQQKFFIHLQKDLG
;
A
#
# COMPACT_ATOMS: atom_id res chain seq x y z
N MET A 1 -4.18 -7.18 14.63
CA MET A 1 -4.39 -8.26 15.62
C MET A 1 -4.25 -7.69 17.02
N ASN A 2 -5.29 -7.82 17.84
CA ASN A 2 -5.35 -7.31 19.22
C ASN A 2 -4.71 -8.32 20.22
N LEU A 3 -4.70 -7.96 21.50
CA LEU A 3 -4.06 -8.75 22.57
C LEU A 3 -4.80 -10.05 22.91
N LEU A 4 -6.13 -10.07 22.77
CA LEU A 4 -6.97 -11.23 23.04
C LEU A 4 -6.80 -12.30 21.95
N GLU A 5 -6.84 -11.87 20.69
CA GLU A 5 -6.62 -12.72 19.51
C GLU A 5 -5.25 -13.42 19.58
N LYS A 6 -4.21 -12.73 20.06
CA LYS A 6 -2.87 -13.32 20.26
C LYS A 6 -2.87 -14.42 21.33
N ALA A 7 -3.60 -14.22 22.43
CA ALA A 7 -3.65 -15.18 23.53
C ALA A 7 -4.38 -16.48 23.12
N GLU A 8 -5.49 -16.34 22.39
CA GLU A 8 -6.25 -17.48 21.85
C GLU A 8 -5.41 -18.30 20.86
N LEU A 9 -4.66 -17.63 19.99
CA LEU A 9 -3.77 -18.27 19.00
C LEU A 9 -2.63 -19.05 19.68
N ILE A 10 -2.03 -18.49 20.73
CA ILE A 10 -0.99 -19.16 21.52
C ILE A 10 -1.56 -20.43 22.20
N GLN A 11 -2.79 -20.36 22.70
CA GLN A 11 -3.45 -21.51 23.32
C GLN A 11 -3.73 -22.62 22.28
N GLU A 12 -4.20 -22.25 21.09
CA GLU A 12 -4.49 -23.18 20.00
C GLU A 12 -3.22 -23.90 19.49
N ILE A 13 -2.09 -23.18 19.35
CA ILE A 13 -0.80 -23.77 18.96
C ILE A 13 -0.35 -24.81 19.99
N ARG A 14 -0.40 -24.48 21.28
CA ARG A 14 0.02 -25.39 22.36
C ARG A 14 -0.79 -26.69 22.36
N GLN A 15 -2.10 -26.61 22.16
CA GLN A 15 -2.97 -27.78 22.13
C GLN A 15 -2.65 -28.71 20.94
N ASN A 16 -2.29 -28.16 19.78
CA ASN A 16 -1.93 -28.98 18.62
C ASN A 16 -0.56 -29.64 18.75
N LEU A 17 0.42 -28.98 19.39
CA LEU A 17 1.73 -29.58 19.69
C LEU A 17 1.59 -30.78 20.63
N LEU A 18 0.79 -30.66 21.69
CA LEU A 18 0.47 -31.75 22.61
C LEU A 18 -0.10 -32.99 21.89
N LYS A 19 -0.99 -32.79 20.91
CA LYS A 19 -1.57 -33.88 20.12
C LYS A 19 -0.56 -34.61 19.24
N ILE A 20 0.52 -33.93 18.84
CA ILE A 20 1.59 -34.49 18.00
C ILE A 20 2.59 -35.28 18.87
N GLU A 21 2.92 -34.77 20.05
CA GLU A 21 3.89 -35.36 20.98
C GLU A 21 3.36 -36.62 21.67
N GLN A 22 2.06 -36.68 21.98
CA GLN A 22 1.45 -37.85 22.59
C GLN A 22 1.37 -39.06 21.63
N PRO A 23 1.33 -40.30 22.14
CA PRO A 23 1.06 -41.50 21.34
C PRO A 23 -0.41 -41.53 20.91
N SER A 24 -0.75 -40.72 19.90
CA SER A 24 -2.04 -40.64 19.25
C SER A 24 -2.02 -41.35 17.88
N ALA A 25 -3.20 -41.64 17.33
CA ALA A 25 -3.31 -42.27 16.03
C ALA A 25 -2.68 -41.38 14.95
N LEU A 26 -2.03 -42.02 13.96
CA LEU A 26 -1.31 -41.34 12.87
C LEU A 26 -2.18 -40.28 12.15
N ILE A 27 -3.48 -40.56 12.02
CA ILE A 27 -4.47 -39.66 11.43
C ILE A 27 -4.69 -38.40 12.29
N GLU A 28 -4.69 -38.53 13.61
CA GLU A 28 -4.85 -37.39 14.53
C GLU A 28 -3.61 -36.50 14.54
N LYS A 29 -2.41 -37.10 14.48
CA LYS A 29 -1.16 -36.38 14.29
C LYS A 29 -1.11 -35.64 12.96
N ALA A 30 -1.57 -36.28 11.88
CA ALA A 30 -1.66 -35.65 10.56
C ALA A 30 -2.62 -34.45 10.56
N LYS A 31 -3.79 -34.58 11.21
CA LYS A 31 -4.76 -33.48 11.36
C LYS A 31 -4.20 -32.32 12.19
N ALA A 32 -3.57 -32.61 13.33
CA ALA A 32 -2.94 -31.58 14.17
C ALA A 32 -1.78 -30.87 13.45
N THR A 33 -0.99 -31.62 12.68
CA THR A 33 0.11 -31.07 11.86
C THR A 33 -0.43 -30.22 10.72
N TYR A 34 -1.52 -30.64 10.07
CA TYR A 34 -2.18 -29.85 9.03
C TYR A 34 -2.76 -28.55 9.59
N HIS A 35 -3.44 -28.62 10.73
CA HIS A 35 -4.01 -27.46 11.40
C HIS A 35 -2.93 -26.45 11.85
N LEU A 36 -1.80 -26.93 12.36
CA LEU A 36 -0.63 -26.07 12.64
C LEU A 36 -0.07 -25.43 11.38
N LYS A 37 -0.05 -26.14 10.24
CA LYS A 37 0.34 -25.53 8.96
C LYS A 37 -0.62 -24.44 8.53
N GLU A 38 -1.93 -24.59 8.75
CA GLU A 38 -2.91 -23.53 8.45
C GLU A 38 -2.77 -22.33 9.38
N ILE A 39 -2.58 -22.56 10.70
CA ILE A 39 -2.33 -21.49 11.67
C ILE A 39 -1.03 -20.76 11.32
N ILE A 40 0.05 -21.50 11.04
CA ILE A 40 1.30 -20.95 10.58
C ILE A 40 1.03 -20.16 9.32
N GLN A 41 0.39 -20.70 8.27
CA GLN A 41 0.07 -19.98 7.03
C GLN A 41 -0.77 -18.71 7.23
N ARG A 42 -1.64 -18.64 8.24
CA ARG A 42 -2.38 -17.41 8.61
C ARG A 42 -1.47 -16.39 9.33
N CYS A 43 -0.54 -16.86 10.17
CA CYS A 43 0.44 -16.01 10.87
C CYS A 43 1.66 -15.62 10.02
N SER A 44 2.02 -16.50 9.11
CA SER A 44 2.97 -16.40 8.02
C SER A 44 2.22 -16.17 6.72
N GLN A 45 1.08 -15.46 6.77
CA GLN A 45 0.84 -14.39 5.80
C GLN A 45 1.90 -13.36 6.12
N PRO A 46 3.09 -13.44 5.52
CA PRO A 46 4.19 -12.64 5.98
C PRO A 46 4.01 -11.27 5.35
N ASN A 47 4.46 -10.25 6.08
CA ASN A 47 5.02 -9.05 5.50
C ASN A 47 6.24 -9.42 4.61
N ILE A 48 6.05 -10.24 3.57
CA ILE A 48 7.03 -10.60 2.51
C ILE A 48 7.50 -9.34 1.79
N LEU A 49 6.75 -8.26 1.96
CA LEU A 49 7.16 -6.92 1.64
C LEU A 49 8.49 -6.52 2.27
N ALA A 50 8.81 -6.81 3.52
CA ALA A 50 9.84 -6.00 4.20
C ALA A 50 11.25 -6.05 3.54
N GLU A 51 11.75 -7.21 3.13
CA GLU A 51 13.12 -7.31 2.59
C GLU A 51 13.20 -7.06 1.07
N LYS A 52 12.22 -7.55 0.29
CA LYS A 52 12.11 -7.22 -1.14
C LYS A 52 11.69 -5.77 -1.35
N ALA A 53 10.80 -5.23 -0.53
CA ALA A 53 10.46 -3.82 -0.53
C ALA A 53 11.61 -2.97 -0.02
N THR A 54 12.56 -3.42 0.81
CA THR A 54 13.69 -2.53 1.17
C THR A 54 14.59 -2.25 -0.06
N ILE A 55 14.85 -3.27 -0.89
CA ILE A 55 15.65 -3.13 -2.12
C ILE A 55 14.83 -2.49 -3.26
N SER A 56 13.56 -2.88 -3.42
CA SER A 56 12.61 -2.26 -4.38
C SER A 56 12.35 -0.80 -4.04
N PHE A 57 12.10 -0.47 -2.76
CA PHE A 57 11.84 0.89 -2.28
C PHE A 57 13.04 1.80 -2.48
N THR A 58 14.27 1.30 -2.48
CA THR A 58 15.45 2.16 -2.74
C THR A 58 15.48 2.62 -4.20
N GLN A 59 15.28 1.72 -5.17
CA GLN A 59 15.18 2.05 -6.60
C GLN A 59 13.88 2.81 -6.96
N GLU A 60 12.78 2.45 -6.32
CA GLU A 60 11.49 3.12 -6.46
C GLU A 60 11.54 4.54 -5.91
N ARG A 61 12.21 4.75 -4.77
CA ARG A 61 12.42 6.07 -4.18
C ARG A 61 13.30 6.95 -5.07
N GLU A 62 14.35 6.41 -5.69
CA GLU A 62 15.15 7.15 -6.67
C GLU A 62 14.32 7.54 -7.90
N THR A 63 13.45 6.66 -8.38
CA THR A 63 12.56 6.93 -9.52
C THR A 63 11.52 8.01 -9.18
N ILE A 64 10.90 7.93 -8.00
CA ILE A 64 9.97 8.94 -7.49
C ILE A 64 10.70 10.29 -7.34
N LEU A 65 11.88 10.30 -6.71
CA LEU A 65 12.67 11.51 -6.53
C LEU A 65 13.03 12.14 -7.88
N THR A 66 13.45 11.34 -8.85
CA THR A 66 13.78 11.81 -10.20
C THR A 66 12.58 12.46 -10.88
N ILE A 67 11.42 11.79 -10.87
CA ILE A 67 10.18 12.33 -11.46
C ILE A 67 9.74 13.60 -10.74
N VAL A 68 9.77 13.62 -9.40
CA VAL A 68 9.34 14.80 -8.62
C VAL A 68 10.29 15.97 -8.84
N GLN A 69 11.60 15.75 -8.85
CA GLN A 69 12.59 16.82 -9.05
C GLN A 69 12.51 17.41 -10.46
N THR A 70 12.20 16.59 -11.47
CA THR A 70 12.03 17.03 -12.86
C THR A 70 10.62 17.52 -13.17
N SER A 71 9.68 17.40 -12.23
CA SER A 71 8.29 17.80 -12.44
C SER A 71 8.09 19.32 -12.39
N GLU A 72 7.34 19.84 -13.36
CA GLU A 72 6.81 21.20 -13.34
C GLU A 72 5.86 21.43 -12.15
N TYR A 73 5.28 20.35 -11.59
CA TYR A 73 4.34 20.36 -10.47
C TYR A 73 4.98 20.00 -9.13
N LYS A 74 6.31 20.08 -9.00
CA LYS A 74 7.03 19.70 -7.77
C LYS A 74 6.57 20.44 -6.50
N GLN A 75 6.12 21.69 -6.65
CA GLN A 75 5.66 22.55 -5.55
C GLN A 75 4.32 22.07 -4.93
N SER A 76 3.50 21.36 -5.72
CA SER A 76 2.21 20.81 -5.28
C SER A 76 2.27 19.32 -4.93
N TYR A 77 3.46 18.71 -5.00
CA TYR A 77 3.69 17.34 -4.56
C TYR A 77 3.68 17.25 -3.03
N CYS A 78 2.98 16.25 -2.48
CA CYS A 78 2.87 16.07 -1.03
C CYS A 78 3.38 14.72 -0.50
N GLY A 79 3.83 13.83 -1.38
CA GLY A 79 4.51 12.59 -0.98
C GLY A 79 4.05 11.34 -1.72
N ALA A 80 4.72 10.23 -1.38
CA ALA A 80 4.40 8.90 -1.84
C ALA A 80 3.98 8.03 -0.64
N PHE A 81 2.91 7.26 -0.80
CA PHE A 81 2.27 6.51 0.27
C PHE A 81 1.95 5.09 -0.19
N ASP A 82 2.14 4.12 0.69
CA ASP A 82 1.71 2.72 0.51
C ASP A 82 0.29 2.48 1.05
N ASN A 83 -0.24 3.47 1.77
CA ASN A 83 -1.52 3.40 2.45
C ASN A 83 -2.44 4.57 2.01
N LYS A 84 -3.60 4.21 1.46
CA LYS A 84 -4.62 5.16 0.97
C LYS A 84 -5.12 6.11 2.07
N HIS A 85 -5.28 5.63 3.31
CA HIS A 85 -5.76 6.46 4.42
C HIS A 85 -4.74 7.57 4.75
N ASN A 86 -3.46 7.22 4.78
CA ASN A 86 -2.39 8.19 5.02
C ASN A 86 -2.30 9.23 3.89
N LEU A 87 -2.42 8.78 2.63
CA LEU A 87 -2.47 9.66 1.47
C LEU A 87 -3.62 10.66 1.56
N LEU A 88 -4.85 10.18 1.80
CA LEU A 88 -6.03 11.03 1.89
C LEU A 88 -5.93 12.01 3.08
N SER A 89 -5.40 11.56 4.21
CA SER A 89 -5.16 12.44 5.36
C SER A 89 -4.23 13.60 5.01
N GLN A 90 -3.21 13.36 4.18
CA GLN A 90 -2.30 14.43 3.75
C GLN A 90 -2.93 15.35 2.70
N LEU A 91 -3.62 14.79 1.70
CA LEU A 91 -4.31 15.60 0.69
C LEU A 91 -5.39 16.50 1.31
N ASN A 92 -6.12 16.01 2.31
CA ASN A 92 -7.21 16.75 2.96
C ASN A 92 -6.74 17.90 3.88
N LYS A 93 -5.46 17.95 4.27
CA LYS A 93 -4.90 19.02 5.12
C LYS A 93 -4.63 20.32 4.35
N CYS A 94 -4.89 20.35 3.05
CA CYS A 94 -4.30 21.33 2.16
C CYS A 94 -5.36 22.17 1.45
N ASP A 95 -5.26 23.49 1.61
CA ASP A 95 -6.18 24.46 1.00
C ASP A 95 -5.98 24.67 -0.51
N SER A 96 -4.83 24.23 -1.03
CA SER A 96 -4.44 24.36 -2.43
C SER A 96 -4.43 23.01 -3.17
N PRO A 97 -4.53 23.03 -4.52
CA PRO A 97 -4.41 21.81 -5.31
C PRO A 97 -3.08 21.10 -5.07
N ARG A 98 -3.15 19.80 -4.83
CA ARG A 98 -1.99 18.96 -4.52
C ARG A 98 -2.08 17.60 -5.18
N TRP A 99 -0.93 16.97 -5.37
CA TRP A 99 -0.86 15.61 -5.88
C TRP A 99 0.04 14.72 -5.04
N ALA A 100 -0.29 13.43 -5.03
CA ALA A 100 0.40 12.40 -4.29
C ALA A 100 0.54 11.13 -5.14
N ILE A 101 1.47 10.27 -4.75
CA ILE A 101 1.62 8.93 -5.33
C ILE A 101 1.11 7.91 -4.32
N LEU A 102 0.24 7.01 -4.76
CA LEU A 102 -0.09 5.78 -4.08
C LEU A 102 0.64 4.62 -4.76
N TYR A 103 1.30 3.76 -4.00
CA TYR A 103 2.02 2.62 -4.55
C TYR A 103 1.72 1.32 -3.82
N GLN A 104 1.71 0.21 -4.56
CA GLN A 104 1.53 -1.13 -4.02
C GLN A 104 2.88 -1.84 -3.99
N THR A 105 3.50 -1.85 -2.81
CA THR A 105 4.79 -2.50 -2.54
C THR A 105 4.84 -3.98 -2.95
N ASN A 106 3.69 -4.66 -3.00
CA ASN A 106 3.60 -6.09 -3.34
C ASN A 106 3.53 -6.37 -4.84
N GLN A 107 3.10 -5.39 -5.63
CA GLN A 107 2.68 -5.60 -7.01
C GLN A 107 3.33 -4.61 -7.99
N THR A 108 4.13 -3.68 -7.47
CA THR A 108 4.85 -2.65 -8.24
C THR A 108 3.90 -1.84 -9.14
N PHE A 109 2.74 -1.48 -8.60
CA PHE A 109 1.78 -0.59 -9.26
C PHE A 109 1.76 0.78 -8.61
N TRP A 110 1.53 1.78 -9.45
CA TRP A 110 1.54 3.20 -9.14
C TRP A 110 0.22 3.83 -9.52
N GLN A 111 -0.24 4.76 -8.71
CA GLN A 111 -1.41 5.56 -8.99
C GLN A 111 -1.14 6.99 -8.55
N ILE A 112 -1.50 7.98 -9.37
CA ILE A 112 -1.41 9.39 -8.99
C ILE A 112 -2.78 9.88 -8.53
N TRP A 113 -2.77 10.61 -7.43
CA TRP A 113 -3.95 11.24 -6.86
C TRP A 113 -3.79 12.76 -6.95
N ILE A 114 -4.86 13.46 -7.32
CA ILE A 114 -4.90 14.92 -7.41
C ILE A 114 -6.11 15.40 -6.62
N THR A 115 -5.89 16.33 -5.69
CA THR A 115 -6.95 17.09 -5.04
C THR A 115 -6.96 18.53 -5.54
N LEU A 116 -8.15 19.14 -5.60
CA LEU A 116 -8.32 20.56 -5.91
C LEU A 116 -8.43 21.44 -4.65
N GLY A 117 -8.22 20.87 -3.46
CA GLY A 117 -8.31 21.54 -2.17
C GLY A 117 -9.17 20.76 -1.16
N PRO A 118 -9.39 21.30 0.05
CA PRO A 118 -10.14 20.65 1.10
C PRO A 118 -11.61 20.62 0.69
N HIS A 119 -12.27 19.50 0.93
CA HIS A 119 -13.68 19.27 0.59
C HIS A 119 -14.01 19.23 -0.92
N ARG A 120 -13.00 19.27 -1.81
CA ARG A 120 -13.21 19.07 -3.26
C ARG A 120 -12.93 17.63 -3.68
N SER A 121 -13.52 17.24 -4.80
CA SER A 121 -13.36 15.92 -5.39
C SER A 121 -11.88 15.62 -5.63
N THR A 122 -11.42 14.50 -5.07
CA THR A 122 -10.10 13.94 -5.39
C THR A 122 -10.27 13.01 -6.58
N ILE A 123 -9.46 13.22 -7.62
CA ILE A 123 -9.40 12.31 -8.77
C ILE A 123 -8.11 11.50 -8.70
N TYR A 124 -8.11 10.34 -9.33
CA TYR A 124 -6.97 9.46 -9.37
C TYR A 124 -6.85 8.77 -10.73
N SER A 125 -5.62 8.43 -11.10
CA SER A 125 -5.30 7.69 -12.31
C SER A 125 -5.72 6.23 -12.19
N ASP A 126 -5.67 5.45 -13.27
CA ASP A 126 -5.63 4.00 -13.14
C ASP A 126 -4.34 3.53 -12.44
N TRP A 127 -4.26 2.24 -12.12
CA TRP A 127 -3.03 1.62 -11.64
C TRP A 127 -2.11 1.29 -12.82
N TYR A 128 -0.88 1.79 -12.77
CA TYR A 128 0.14 1.57 -13.80
C TYR A 128 1.32 0.79 -13.24
N ARG A 129 1.91 -0.12 -14.04
CA ARG A 129 3.14 -0.82 -13.66
C ARG A 129 4.38 0.08 -13.68
N GLN A 130 4.34 1.17 -14.45
CA GLN A 130 5.42 2.15 -14.53
C GLN A 130 4.94 3.48 -13.98
N LEU A 131 5.73 4.08 -13.08
CA LEU A 131 5.41 5.40 -12.52
C LEU A 131 5.36 6.49 -13.59
N LYS A 132 6.12 6.35 -14.69
CA LYS A 132 6.12 7.27 -15.82
C LYS A 132 4.74 7.36 -16.50
N ASP A 133 4.03 6.24 -16.60
CA ASP A 133 2.70 6.21 -17.23
C ASP A 133 1.68 6.92 -16.34
N ALA A 134 1.71 6.63 -15.03
CA ALA A 134 0.90 7.35 -14.04
C ALA A 134 1.22 8.85 -14.03
N TYR A 135 2.50 9.22 -14.19
CA TYR A 135 2.93 10.62 -14.31
C TYR A 135 2.46 11.29 -15.60
N THR A 136 2.40 10.56 -16.71
CA THR A 136 1.86 11.10 -17.97
C THR A 136 0.40 11.49 -17.80
N TRP A 137 -0.38 10.66 -17.10
CA TRP A 137 -1.76 10.99 -16.73
C TRP A 137 -1.85 12.30 -15.90
N LEU A 138 -0.94 12.52 -14.93
CA LEU A 138 -0.90 13.79 -14.18
C LEU A 138 -0.72 15.00 -15.10
N ILE A 139 0.21 14.91 -16.06
CA ILE A 139 0.45 15.99 -17.03
C ILE A 139 -0.80 16.28 -17.85
N GLU A 140 -1.51 15.24 -18.29
CA GLU A 140 -2.76 15.38 -19.02
C GLU A 140 -3.83 16.07 -18.17
N GLN A 141 -4.05 15.61 -16.94
CA GLN A 141 -5.05 16.22 -16.04
C GLN A 141 -4.73 17.68 -15.70
N GLN A 142 -3.46 18.02 -15.47
CA GLN A 142 -3.07 19.41 -15.18
C GLN A 142 -3.30 20.32 -16.39
N LYS A 143 -3.07 19.84 -17.61
CA LYS A 143 -3.45 20.59 -18.83
C LYS A 143 -4.95 20.85 -18.86
N PHE A 144 -5.79 19.86 -18.53
CA PHE A 144 -7.23 20.05 -18.43
C PHE A 144 -7.63 21.06 -17.35
N PHE A 145 -7.03 20.99 -16.14
CA PHE A 145 -7.33 21.94 -15.06
C PHE A 145 -6.92 23.38 -15.37
N ILE A 146 -5.77 23.58 -16.01
CA ILE A 146 -5.32 24.91 -16.46
C ILE A 146 -6.31 25.50 -17.48
N HIS A 147 -6.88 24.68 -18.36
CA HIS A 147 -7.89 25.15 -19.32
C HIS A 147 -9.22 25.48 -18.61
N LEU A 148 -9.69 24.63 -17.72
CA LEU A 148 -10.91 24.88 -16.93
C LEU A 148 -10.83 26.14 -16.05
N GLN A 149 -9.67 26.47 -15.50
CA GLN A 149 -9.48 27.71 -14.74
C GLN A 149 -9.52 28.97 -15.61
N LYS A 150 -9.15 28.87 -16.89
CA LYS A 150 -9.20 30.00 -17.84
C LYS A 150 -10.60 30.29 -18.36
N ASP A 151 -11.46 29.28 -18.43
CA ASP A 151 -12.85 29.45 -18.88
C ASP A 151 -13.78 29.95 -17.77
N LEU A 152 -13.34 29.89 -16.51
CA LEU A 152 -14.07 30.34 -15.32
C LEU A 152 -13.63 31.70 -14.79
N GLY A 153 -12.63 32.35 -15.42
CA GLY A 153 -12.13 33.67 -15.07
C GLY A 153 -12.48 34.70 -16.14
#